data_AF-A0A2T5F0Z5-F1
#
_entry.id   AF-A0A2T5F0Z5-F1
#
_cell.length_a   1.000
_cell.length_b   1.000
_cell.length_c   1.000
_cell.angle_alpha   90.00
_cell.angle_beta   90.00
_cell.angle_gamma   90.00
#
_symmetry.space_group_name_H-M   'P 1'
#
loop_
_entity.id
_entity.type
_entity.pdbx_description
1 polymer ?
#
loop_
_entity_poly.entity_id
_entity_poly.type
_entity_poly.pdbx_seq_one_letter_code
_entity_poly.pdbx_strand_id
1 'polypeptide(L)'
;MNKTKIALSIILLASGTAQASSFVSFVSHQNGSFTPEKTECSNPITREELVLMIKNNEDYSNACTREIWDFSMLFAHKTVNYDITKWDVSQGTNFTLTFLYSTNFNQNLDSWDVSSGKSFLGTFTGTSFNQDISSWDVSNGIDFESMFEESPFNQDIGNWNTSSGKVFDYMFYKASNFDQDLGGWDTTNAERWLGFNDSSPISNANIPIKFK
;
A
#
# COMPACT_ATOMS: atom_id res chain seq x y z
N MET A 1 -19.98 -3.62 39.36
CA MET A 1 -20.85 -2.42 39.38
C MET A 1 -21.48 -2.25 38.01
N ASN A 2 -22.77 -1.96 37.99
CA ASN A 2 -23.65 -1.96 36.81
C ASN A 2 -23.08 -1.20 35.61
N LYS A 3 -23.07 -1.84 34.43
CA LYS A 3 -22.88 -1.18 33.14
C LYS A 3 -24.22 -0.61 32.71
N THR A 4 -24.40 0.70 32.78
CA THR A 4 -25.58 1.39 32.25
C THR A 4 -25.39 1.59 30.75
N LYS A 5 -26.13 0.85 29.91
CA LYS A 5 -26.27 1.15 28.49
C LYS A 5 -27.19 2.36 28.35
N ILE A 6 -26.68 3.47 27.82
CA ILE A 6 -27.52 4.60 27.39
C ILE A 6 -27.69 4.45 25.88
N ALA A 7 -28.86 4.00 25.44
CA ALA A 7 -29.25 4.04 24.04
C ALA A 7 -29.92 5.40 23.78
N LEU A 8 -29.30 6.24 22.96
CA LEU A 8 -29.92 7.46 22.47
C LEU A 8 -30.60 7.15 21.14
N SER A 9 -31.92 6.95 21.17
CA SER A 9 -32.72 6.73 19.96
C SER A 9 -33.00 8.08 19.28
N ILE A 10 -32.30 8.37 18.19
CA ILE A 10 -32.71 9.43 17.26
C ILE A 10 -33.64 8.78 16.23
N ILE A 11 -34.93 9.08 16.31
CA ILE A 11 -35.92 8.69 15.31
C ILE A 11 -35.80 9.67 14.15
N LEU A 12 -35.27 9.22 13.01
CA LEU A 12 -35.49 9.86 11.72
C LEU A 12 -36.56 9.07 10.95
N LEU A 13 -37.72 9.69 10.77
CA LEU A 13 -38.72 9.24 9.80
C LEU A 13 -38.41 9.91 8.46
N ALA A 14 -37.97 9.13 7.46
CA ALA A 14 -38.21 9.46 6.05
C ALA A 14 -38.15 8.19 5.19
N SER A 15 -39.11 8.13 4.30
CA SER A 15 -39.53 7.04 3.43
C SER A 15 -38.59 6.73 2.26
N GLY A 16 -38.47 5.44 1.93
CA GLY A 16 -38.37 4.96 0.56
C GLY A 16 -36.96 4.86 -0.04
N THR A 17 -36.63 3.63 -0.45
CA THR A 17 -35.44 3.15 -1.18
C THR A 17 -34.23 2.80 -0.30
N ALA A 18 -33.77 1.56 -0.46
CA ALA A 18 -32.71 0.93 0.32
C ALA A 18 -31.36 1.63 0.07
N GLN A 19 -30.91 2.42 1.03
CA GLN A 19 -29.50 2.70 1.24
C GLN A 19 -29.02 1.80 2.37
N ALA A 20 -27.92 1.08 2.14
CA ALA A 20 -27.15 0.47 3.22
C ALA A 20 -26.67 1.61 4.11
N SER A 21 -27.36 1.87 5.22
CA SER A 21 -26.90 2.78 6.25
C SER A 21 -25.73 2.13 6.97
N SER A 22 -24.52 2.59 6.72
CA SER A 22 -23.38 2.26 7.58
C SER A 22 -23.62 2.91 8.94
N PHE A 23 -23.88 2.07 9.95
CA PHE A 23 -23.88 2.50 11.34
C PHE A 23 -22.43 2.63 11.78
N VAL A 24 -21.95 3.86 12.06
CA VAL A 24 -20.70 4.05 12.79
C VAL A 24 -20.99 3.80 14.27
N SER A 25 -20.50 2.69 14.80
CA SER A 25 -20.64 2.31 16.20
C SER A 25 -19.42 2.82 16.98
N PHE A 26 -19.57 3.93 17.70
CA PHE A 26 -18.50 4.42 18.56
C PHE A 26 -18.44 3.63 19.88
N VAL A 27 -17.39 2.83 20.06
CA VAL A 27 -17.00 2.28 21.36
C VAL A 27 -15.86 3.12 21.92
N SER A 28 -16.14 3.94 22.95
CA SER A 28 -15.10 4.68 23.67
C SER A 28 -14.21 3.70 24.45
N HIS A 29 -12.97 3.52 24.01
CA HIS A 29 -11.93 2.92 24.84
C HIS A 29 -11.26 4.02 25.66
N GLN A 30 -11.08 3.77 26.96
CA GLN A 30 -10.48 4.69 27.94
C GLN A 30 -8.95 4.77 27.76
N ASN A 31 -8.48 5.10 26.56
CA ASN A 31 -7.14 5.55 26.21
C ASN A 31 -7.18 5.93 24.73
N GLY A 32 -6.94 7.21 24.40
CA GLY A 32 -7.15 7.81 23.09
C GLY A 32 -6.25 7.30 21.95
N SER A 33 -6.30 6.00 21.68
CA SER A 33 -5.83 5.40 20.44
C SER A 33 -7.01 5.36 19.47
N PHE A 34 -6.96 6.20 18.44
CA PHE A 34 -7.85 6.11 17.30
C PHE A 34 -7.26 5.10 16.33
N THR A 35 -7.61 3.81 16.50
CA THR A 35 -7.49 2.86 15.39
C THR A 35 -8.72 3.06 14.50
N PRO A 36 -8.58 3.33 13.20
CA PRO A 36 -9.72 3.31 12.28
C PRO A 36 -10.43 1.96 12.43
N GLU A 37 -11.74 1.99 12.69
CA GLU A 37 -12.55 0.77 12.72
C GLU A 37 -12.56 0.24 11.28
N LYS A 38 -11.73 -0.79 11.04
CA LYS A 38 -11.60 -1.47 9.76
C LYS A 38 -13.00 -1.93 9.35
N THR A 39 -13.48 -1.47 8.20
CA THR A 39 -14.81 -1.86 7.73
C THR A 39 -14.78 -3.36 7.48
N GLU A 40 -15.39 -4.14 8.37
CA GLU A 40 -15.48 -5.58 8.19
C GLU A 40 -16.36 -5.88 6.98
N CYS A 41 -15.74 -6.29 5.87
CA CYS A 41 -16.48 -6.86 4.76
C CYS A 41 -17.00 -8.27 5.14
N SER A 42 -18.26 -8.54 4.83
CA SER A 42 -18.89 -9.84 5.06
C SER A 42 -18.54 -10.75 3.88
N ASN A 43 -17.90 -11.90 4.14
CA ASN A 43 -17.40 -12.89 3.16
C ASN A 43 -16.09 -12.50 2.44
N PRO A 44 -14.94 -12.75 3.10
CA PRO A 44 -13.63 -12.71 2.45
C PRO A 44 -13.57 -13.61 1.23
N ILE A 45 -12.95 -13.12 0.16
CA ILE A 45 -12.66 -13.92 -1.03
C ILE A 45 -11.24 -14.49 -0.94
N THR A 46 -11.03 -15.60 -1.62
CA THR A 46 -9.72 -16.19 -1.83
C THR A 46 -8.91 -15.37 -2.85
N ARG A 47 -7.59 -15.56 -2.85
CA ARG A 47 -6.71 -15.00 -3.87
C ARG A 47 -7.10 -15.50 -5.27
N GLU A 48 -7.47 -16.76 -5.39
CA GLU A 48 -7.91 -17.37 -6.65
C GLU A 48 -9.16 -16.70 -7.21
N GLU A 49 -10.15 -16.43 -6.37
CA GLU A 49 -11.36 -15.68 -6.75
C GLU A 49 -11.00 -14.27 -7.21
N LEU A 50 -10.14 -13.56 -6.47
CA LEU A 50 -9.69 -12.22 -6.87
C LEU A 50 -8.99 -12.23 -8.25
N VAL A 51 -8.11 -13.20 -8.48
CA VAL A 51 -7.42 -13.37 -9.77
C VAL A 51 -8.41 -13.64 -10.90
N LEU A 52 -9.45 -14.45 -10.66
CA LEU A 52 -10.50 -14.72 -11.64
C LEU A 52 -11.31 -13.45 -11.95
N MET A 53 -11.68 -12.67 -10.93
CA MET A 53 -12.38 -11.40 -11.11
C MET A 53 -11.57 -10.45 -12.00
N ILE A 54 -10.27 -10.28 -11.70
CA ILE A 54 -9.36 -9.44 -12.49
C ILE A 54 -9.21 -9.98 -13.93
N LYS A 55 -9.04 -11.30 -14.09
CA LYS A 55 -8.86 -11.94 -15.41
C LYS A 55 -10.10 -11.79 -16.29
N ASN A 56 -11.28 -11.91 -15.71
CA ASN A 56 -12.56 -11.81 -16.40
C ASN A 56 -13.05 -10.36 -16.53
N ASN A 57 -12.30 -9.39 -15.98
CA ASN A 57 -12.68 -7.98 -15.91
C ASN A 57 -14.01 -7.74 -15.17
N GLU A 58 -14.29 -8.56 -14.16
CA GLU A 58 -15.40 -8.39 -13.21
C GLU A 58 -15.09 -7.21 -12.27
N ASP A 59 -16.14 -6.60 -11.69
CA ASP A 59 -15.99 -5.50 -10.75
C ASP A 59 -15.42 -6.01 -9.42
N TYR A 60 -14.15 -5.70 -9.17
CA TYR A 60 -13.43 -6.03 -7.94
C TYR A 60 -13.30 -4.84 -6.97
N SER A 61 -14.00 -3.72 -7.20
CA SER A 61 -13.87 -2.53 -6.36
C SER A 61 -14.24 -2.75 -4.89
N ASN A 62 -15.18 -3.66 -4.63
CA ASN A 62 -15.65 -4.02 -3.30
C ASN A 62 -15.22 -5.43 -2.86
N ALA A 63 -14.18 -5.99 -3.48
CA ALA A 63 -13.64 -7.29 -3.13
C ALA A 63 -13.18 -7.31 -1.65
N CYS A 64 -13.61 -8.33 -0.90
CA CYS A 64 -13.23 -8.50 0.50
C CYS A 64 -11.85 -9.20 0.60
N THR A 65 -10.77 -8.42 0.53
CA THR A 65 -9.39 -8.92 0.41
C THR A 65 -8.69 -9.21 1.76
N ARG A 66 -9.40 -9.07 2.89
CA ARG A 66 -8.82 -9.07 4.24
C ARG A 66 -8.09 -10.35 4.67
N GLU A 67 -8.30 -11.46 3.96
CA GLU A 67 -7.64 -12.75 4.22
C GLU A 67 -6.57 -13.10 3.18
N ILE A 68 -6.29 -12.20 2.23
CA ILE A 68 -5.27 -12.38 1.21
C ILE A 68 -3.94 -11.85 1.72
N TRP A 69 -2.91 -12.71 1.71
CA TRP A 69 -1.55 -12.37 2.11
C TRP A 69 -0.59 -12.18 0.92
N ASP A 70 -1.01 -12.61 -0.28
CA ASP A 70 -0.23 -12.57 -1.50
C ASP A 70 -0.96 -11.79 -2.60
N PHE A 71 -0.53 -10.54 -2.81
CA PHE A 71 -0.99 -9.65 -3.87
C PHE A 71 -0.05 -9.65 -5.07
N SER A 72 0.89 -10.60 -5.14
CA SER A 72 1.89 -10.63 -6.20
C SER A 72 1.26 -10.77 -7.58
N MET A 73 1.79 -10.02 -8.53
CA MET A 73 1.47 -10.08 -9.96
C MET A 73 -0.02 -9.90 -10.34
N LEU A 74 -0.89 -9.43 -9.43
CA LEU A 74 -2.33 -9.30 -9.71
C LEU A 74 -2.62 -8.46 -10.96
N PHE A 75 -1.87 -7.38 -11.15
CA PHE A 75 -2.03 -6.44 -12.27
C PHE A 75 -0.77 -6.31 -13.14
N ALA A 76 0.16 -7.28 -13.06
CA ALA A 76 1.35 -7.27 -13.92
C ALA A 76 0.96 -7.25 -15.41
N HIS A 77 1.43 -6.24 -16.13
CA HIS A 77 1.12 -5.94 -17.53
C HIS A 77 -0.39 -5.76 -17.83
N LYS A 78 -1.19 -5.36 -16.84
CA LYS A 78 -2.64 -5.19 -16.96
C LYS A 78 -3.05 -3.78 -16.56
N THR A 79 -4.14 -3.29 -17.14
CA THR A 79 -4.81 -2.07 -16.67
C THR A 79 -5.62 -2.37 -15.40
N VAL A 80 -5.52 -1.50 -14.40
CA VAL A 80 -6.38 -1.52 -13.21
C VAL A 80 -7.66 -0.73 -13.53
N ASN A 81 -8.74 -1.46 -13.84
CA ASN A 81 -9.99 -0.91 -14.36
C ASN A 81 -10.96 -0.41 -13.28
N TYR A 82 -10.80 -0.86 -12.04
CA TYR A 82 -11.67 -0.50 -10.92
C TYR A 82 -10.86 0.08 -9.75
N ASP A 83 -11.55 0.84 -8.89
CA ASP A 83 -10.97 1.46 -7.70
C ASP A 83 -10.57 0.40 -6.66
N ILE A 84 -9.30 0.40 -6.25
CA ILE A 84 -8.75 -0.52 -5.23
C ILE A 84 -8.34 0.20 -3.94
N THR A 85 -8.61 1.51 -3.82
CA THR A 85 -8.17 2.34 -2.68
C THR A 85 -8.77 1.88 -1.34
N LYS A 86 -9.91 1.19 -1.37
CA LYS A 86 -10.62 0.66 -0.20
C LYS A 86 -10.30 -0.79 0.12
N TRP A 87 -9.41 -1.43 -0.65
CA TRP A 87 -9.01 -2.80 -0.36
C TRP A 87 -8.33 -2.90 0.99
N ASP A 88 -8.62 -4.00 1.67
CA ASP A 88 -7.95 -4.37 2.89
C ASP A 88 -6.73 -5.22 2.55
N VAL A 89 -5.55 -4.61 2.62
CA VAL A 89 -4.26 -5.27 2.33
C VAL A 89 -3.46 -5.56 3.59
N SER A 90 -4.05 -5.43 4.79
CA SER A 90 -3.30 -5.44 6.05
C SER A 90 -2.69 -6.81 6.43
N GLN A 91 -3.17 -7.89 5.80
CA GLN A 91 -2.58 -9.23 5.92
C GLN A 91 -1.54 -9.50 4.80
N GLY A 92 -1.42 -8.59 3.84
CA GLY A 92 -0.50 -8.65 2.72
C GLY A 92 0.94 -8.70 3.18
N THR A 93 1.64 -9.78 2.85
CA THR A 93 3.09 -9.93 3.07
C THR A 93 3.88 -9.88 1.77
N ASN A 94 3.23 -10.11 0.63
CA ASN A 94 3.85 -10.17 -0.69
C ASN A 94 3.15 -9.24 -1.69
N PHE A 95 3.84 -8.18 -2.10
CA PHE A 95 3.41 -7.22 -3.12
C PHE A 95 4.30 -7.27 -4.38
N THR A 96 5.02 -8.39 -4.55
CA THR A 96 5.93 -8.62 -5.67
C THR A 96 5.22 -8.38 -6.99
N LEU A 97 5.70 -7.41 -7.76
CA LEU A 97 5.29 -7.11 -9.13
C LEU A 97 3.78 -6.81 -9.26
N THR A 98 3.10 -6.39 -8.19
CA THR A 98 1.63 -6.22 -8.18
C THR A 98 1.15 -5.35 -9.34
N PHE A 99 1.84 -4.24 -9.64
CA PHE A 99 1.49 -3.33 -10.75
C PHE A 99 2.57 -3.26 -11.84
N LEU A 100 3.49 -4.22 -11.91
CA LEU A 100 4.58 -4.24 -12.89
C LEU A 100 4.07 -3.89 -14.31
N TYR A 101 4.59 -2.82 -14.91
CA TYR A 101 4.19 -2.31 -16.23
C TYR A 101 2.67 -2.10 -16.41
N SER A 102 1.95 -1.80 -15.33
CA SER A 102 0.60 -1.22 -15.40
C SER A 102 0.72 0.27 -15.74
N THR A 103 0.97 0.55 -17.02
CA THR A 103 1.50 1.86 -17.48
C THR A 103 0.67 3.07 -17.07
N ASN A 104 -0.65 2.94 -16.89
CA ASN A 104 -1.55 4.02 -16.49
C ASN A 104 -1.96 3.99 -15.00
N PHE A 105 -1.37 3.10 -14.20
CA PHE A 105 -1.72 2.98 -12.79
C PHE A 105 -1.22 4.18 -11.98
N ASN A 106 -2.13 4.86 -11.28
CA ASN A 106 -1.83 6.03 -10.42
C ASN A 106 -2.93 6.29 -9.38
N GLN A 107 -3.60 5.23 -8.88
CA GLN A 107 -4.63 5.40 -7.84
C GLN A 107 -3.99 5.72 -6.48
N ASN A 108 -4.67 6.48 -5.62
CA ASN A 108 -4.15 6.86 -4.30
C ASN A 108 -4.19 5.66 -3.33
N LEU A 109 -3.02 5.18 -2.92
CA LEU A 109 -2.87 4.03 -2.01
C LEU A 109 -2.46 4.43 -0.59
N ASP A 110 -2.53 5.71 -0.22
CA ASP A 110 -2.16 6.19 1.11
C ASP A 110 -2.94 5.49 2.25
N SER A 111 -4.17 5.04 1.97
CA SER A 111 -5.02 4.30 2.93
C SER A 111 -4.64 2.83 3.11
N TRP A 112 -3.71 2.29 2.32
CA TRP A 112 -3.30 0.90 2.43
C TRP A 112 -2.40 0.69 3.66
N ASP A 113 -2.83 -0.21 4.55
CA ASP A 113 -1.99 -0.71 5.63
C ASP A 113 -1.04 -1.79 5.08
N VAL A 114 0.19 -1.40 4.76
CA VAL A 114 1.24 -2.31 4.27
C VAL A 114 2.19 -2.79 5.38
N SER A 115 1.84 -2.59 6.65
CA SER A 115 2.74 -2.89 7.79
C SER A 115 3.15 -4.36 7.89
N SER A 116 2.37 -5.29 7.34
CA SER A 116 2.73 -6.72 7.25
C SER A 116 3.64 -7.06 6.06
N GLY A 117 3.87 -6.10 5.15
CA GLY A 117 4.57 -6.28 3.89
C GLY A 117 6.04 -6.64 4.08
N LYS A 118 6.49 -7.70 3.39
CA LYS A 118 7.88 -8.17 3.41
C LYS A 118 8.57 -7.97 2.06
N SER A 119 7.86 -8.15 0.96
CA SER A 119 8.39 -7.93 -0.38
C SER A 119 7.55 -6.92 -1.15
N PHE A 120 8.23 -5.91 -1.67
CA PHE A 120 7.76 -4.85 -2.56
C PHE A 120 8.52 -4.87 -3.90
N LEU A 121 9.14 -6.02 -4.22
CA LEU A 121 9.92 -6.24 -5.43
C LEU A 121 9.13 -5.77 -6.65
N GLY A 122 9.63 -4.74 -7.33
CA GLY A 122 9.07 -4.18 -8.55
C GLY A 122 7.57 -3.83 -8.51
N THR A 123 7.03 -3.49 -7.34
CA THR A 123 5.58 -3.21 -7.19
C THR A 123 5.09 -2.13 -8.16
N PHE A 124 5.89 -1.07 -8.40
CA PHE A 124 5.55 0.06 -9.26
C PHE A 124 6.45 0.23 -10.49
N THR A 125 7.24 -0.78 -10.83
CA THR A 125 8.14 -0.73 -11.99
C THR A 125 7.39 -0.41 -13.27
N GLY A 126 7.84 0.61 -14.01
CA GLY A 126 7.27 1.00 -15.31
C GLY A 126 5.80 1.45 -15.26
N THR A 127 5.30 1.87 -14.09
CA THR A 127 3.96 2.45 -13.93
C THR A 127 3.99 3.98 -14.07
N SER A 128 2.82 4.62 -14.13
CA SER A 128 2.70 6.08 -13.97
C SER A 128 2.50 6.51 -12.51
N PHE A 129 2.79 5.63 -11.54
CA PHE A 129 2.47 5.85 -10.15
C PHE A 129 3.30 6.99 -9.55
N ASN A 130 2.62 7.99 -8.99
CA ASN A 130 3.22 9.13 -8.31
C ASN A 130 2.29 9.69 -7.22
N GLN A 131 1.60 8.81 -6.50
CA GLN A 131 0.76 9.19 -5.36
C GLN A 131 1.57 9.16 -4.06
N ASP A 132 1.17 10.00 -3.11
CA ASP A 132 1.77 10.03 -1.78
C ASP A 132 1.56 8.69 -1.06
N ILE A 133 2.66 8.14 -0.55
CA ILE A 133 2.75 6.92 0.26
C ILE A 133 3.72 7.13 1.43
N SER A 134 3.95 8.40 1.81
CA SER A 134 4.77 8.77 2.96
C SER A 134 4.24 8.20 4.27
N SER A 135 2.94 7.87 4.34
CA SER A 135 2.29 7.26 5.51
C SER A 135 2.52 5.75 5.64
N TRP A 136 3.02 5.08 4.61
CA TRP A 136 3.21 3.63 4.62
C TRP A 136 4.22 3.21 5.68
N ASP A 137 3.82 2.29 6.55
CA ASP A 137 4.73 1.60 7.46
C ASP A 137 5.42 0.45 6.71
N VAL A 138 6.66 0.69 6.27
CA VAL A 138 7.50 -0.31 5.59
C VAL A 138 8.52 -0.97 6.53
N SER A 139 8.36 -0.83 7.85
CA SER A 139 9.35 -1.29 8.85
C SER A 139 9.58 -2.80 8.85
N ASN A 140 8.66 -3.60 8.32
CA ASN A 140 8.81 -5.04 8.13
C ASN A 140 9.29 -5.43 6.72
N GLY A 141 9.46 -4.44 5.82
CA GLY A 141 9.92 -4.64 4.46
C GLY A 141 11.35 -5.16 4.42
N ILE A 142 11.56 -6.21 3.62
CA ILE A 142 12.85 -6.89 3.44
C ILE A 142 13.40 -6.63 2.04
N ASP A 143 12.51 -6.64 1.04
CA ASP A 143 12.87 -6.59 -0.37
C ASP A 143 12.16 -5.42 -1.06
N PHE A 144 12.95 -4.44 -1.51
CA PHE A 144 12.53 -3.25 -2.25
C PHE A 144 13.15 -3.20 -3.65
N GLU A 145 13.71 -4.33 -4.13
CA GLU A 145 14.37 -4.43 -5.43
C GLU A 145 13.45 -3.89 -6.54
N SER A 146 13.96 -3.02 -7.41
CA SER A 146 13.24 -2.42 -8.54
C SER A 146 11.91 -1.71 -8.23
N MET A 147 11.56 -1.44 -6.96
CA MET A 147 10.21 -1.01 -6.57
C MET A 147 9.67 0.18 -7.40
N PHE A 148 10.52 1.15 -7.72
CA PHE A 148 10.22 2.33 -8.53
C PHE A 148 11.07 2.42 -9.81
N GLU A 149 11.62 1.31 -10.28
CA GLU A 149 12.38 1.25 -11.53
C GLU A 149 11.54 1.78 -12.71
N GLU A 150 12.11 2.69 -13.50
CA GLU A 150 11.44 3.32 -14.65
C GLU A 150 10.11 4.02 -14.31
N SER A 151 9.87 4.38 -13.04
CA SER A 151 8.68 5.10 -12.58
C SER A 151 8.91 6.63 -12.56
N PRO A 152 7.87 7.47 -12.80
CA PRO A 152 7.95 8.91 -12.58
C PRO A 152 7.79 9.32 -11.10
N PHE A 153 7.73 8.35 -10.17
CA PHE A 153 7.56 8.57 -8.74
C PHE A 153 8.57 9.59 -8.19
N ASN A 154 8.06 10.58 -7.45
CA ASN A 154 8.85 11.64 -6.81
C ASN A 154 8.15 12.19 -5.54
N GLN A 155 7.60 11.30 -4.72
CA GLN A 155 7.00 11.68 -3.42
C GLN A 155 8.01 11.48 -2.29
N ASP A 156 7.92 12.31 -1.26
CA ASP A 156 8.79 12.23 -0.10
C ASP A 156 8.54 10.93 0.69
N ILE A 157 9.58 10.10 0.75
CA ILE A 157 9.63 8.85 1.51
C ILE A 157 10.85 8.82 2.43
N GLY A 158 11.46 9.98 2.69
CA GLY A 158 12.62 10.11 3.58
C GLY A 158 12.33 9.70 5.02
N ASN A 159 11.04 9.70 5.40
CA ASN A 159 10.55 9.30 6.72
C ASN A 159 10.36 7.77 6.89
N TRP A 160 10.49 6.98 5.83
CA TRP A 160 10.32 5.53 5.90
C TRP A 160 11.34 4.88 6.84
N ASN A 161 10.87 3.93 7.66
CA ASN A 161 11.75 3.09 8.44
C ASN A 161 12.22 1.90 7.59
N THR A 162 13.45 1.97 7.08
CA THR A 162 14.06 0.93 6.25
C THR A 162 14.95 -0.05 7.02
N SER A 163 14.95 -0.03 8.36
CA SER A 163 15.92 -0.76 9.18
C SER A 163 15.92 -2.28 8.95
N SER A 164 14.81 -2.85 8.49
CA SER A 164 14.68 -4.29 8.19
C SER A 164 15.08 -4.65 6.76
N GLY A 165 15.24 -3.66 5.89
CA GLY A 165 15.49 -3.86 4.46
C GLY A 165 16.84 -4.50 4.19
N LYS A 166 16.83 -5.50 3.31
CA LYS A 166 18.01 -6.25 2.88
C LYS A 166 18.36 -6.01 1.42
N VAL A 167 17.36 -5.81 0.57
CA VAL A 167 17.55 -5.70 -0.88
C VAL A 167 16.96 -4.40 -1.40
N PHE A 168 17.79 -3.60 -2.04
CA PHE A 168 17.47 -2.30 -2.64
C PHE A 168 18.01 -2.19 -4.08
N ASP A 169 18.44 -3.31 -4.67
CA ASP A 169 18.96 -3.32 -6.04
C ASP A 169 17.97 -2.63 -6.99
N TYR A 170 18.46 -1.69 -7.79
CA TYR A 170 17.68 -1.00 -8.81
C TYR A 170 16.41 -0.26 -8.34
N MET A 171 16.23 -0.03 -7.03
CA MET A 171 14.97 0.54 -6.48
C MET A 171 14.50 1.81 -7.21
N PHE A 172 15.44 2.69 -7.57
CA PHE A 172 15.21 3.92 -8.34
C PHE A 172 15.97 3.93 -9.68
N TYR A 173 16.31 2.76 -10.22
CA TYR A 173 16.96 2.67 -11.53
C TYR A 173 16.10 3.35 -12.61
N LYS A 174 16.66 4.32 -13.32
CA LYS A 174 15.95 5.14 -14.32
C LYS A 174 14.67 5.81 -13.80
N ALA A 175 14.52 6.00 -12.48
CA ALA A 175 13.43 6.79 -11.91
C ALA A 175 13.68 8.27 -12.21
N SER A 176 13.29 8.68 -13.43
CA SER A 176 13.75 9.90 -14.11
C SER A 176 13.43 11.22 -13.40
N ASN A 177 12.49 11.21 -12.45
CA ASN A 177 12.08 12.39 -11.69
C ASN A 177 12.44 12.34 -10.21
N PHE A 178 12.93 11.21 -9.69
CA PHE A 178 13.10 11.01 -8.26
C PHE A 178 14.29 11.79 -7.69
N ASP A 179 14.03 12.77 -6.82
CA ASP A 179 15.04 13.62 -6.17
C ASP A 179 14.61 14.02 -4.75
N GLN A 180 14.36 13.02 -3.89
CA GLN A 180 13.99 13.21 -2.49
C GLN A 180 15.15 12.90 -1.56
N ASP A 181 15.13 13.44 -0.33
CA ASP A 181 16.17 13.18 0.68
C ASP A 181 15.92 11.84 1.39
N LEU A 182 16.78 10.86 1.10
CA LEU A 182 16.83 9.54 1.73
C LEU A 182 18.01 9.39 2.70
N GLY A 183 18.76 10.47 2.97
CA GLY A 183 19.96 10.41 3.80
C GLY A 183 19.71 9.91 5.23
N GLY A 184 18.46 10.01 5.71
CA GLY A 184 18.01 9.56 7.03
C GLY A 184 17.65 8.07 7.13
N TRP A 185 17.59 7.31 6.03
CA TRP A 185 17.24 5.89 6.06
C TRP A 185 18.27 5.04 6.80
N ASP A 186 17.79 4.18 7.69
CA ASP A 186 18.63 3.15 8.32
C ASP A 186 18.83 1.99 7.33
N THR A 187 20.05 1.89 6.79
CA THR A 187 20.46 0.86 5.84
C THR A 187 21.48 -0.11 6.43
N THR A 188 21.59 -0.16 7.77
CA THR A 188 22.57 -1.00 8.47
C THR A 188 22.46 -2.47 8.06
N ASN A 189 21.23 -2.96 7.89
CA ASN A 189 20.94 -4.35 7.50
C ASN A 189 20.92 -4.61 5.99
N ALA A 190 21.11 -3.59 5.14
CA ALA A 190 21.13 -3.78 3.69
C ALA A 190 22.26 -4.74 3.27
N GLU A 191 21.96 -5.66 2.36
CA GLU A 191 22.88 -6.67 1.82
C GLU A 191 23.13 -6.45 0.32
N ARG A 192 22.17 -5.83 -0.39
CA ARG A 192 22.17 -5.58 -1.84
C ARG A 192 21.64 -4.17 -2.17
N TRP A 193 22.36 -3.39 -2.98
CA TRP A 193 21.96 -2.04 -3.46
C TRP A 193 22.60 -1.67 -4.81
N LEU A 194 22.94 -2.66 -5.63
CA LEU A 194 23.51 -2.47 -6.97
C LEU A 194 22.57 -1.61 -7.83
N GLY A 195 23.11 -0.56 -8.45
CA GLY A 195 22.35 0.32 -9.33
C GLY A 195 21.17 1.02 -8.68
N PHE A 196 21.18 1.18 -7.34
CA PHE A 196 20.09 1.74 -6.53
C PHE A 196 19.41 2.96 -7.18
N ASN A 197 20.21 3.90 -7.69
CA ASN A 197 19.76 5.14 -8.31
C ASN A 197 20.43 5.41 -9.67
N ASP A 198 20.93 4.38 -10.34
CA ASP A 198 21.58 4.55 -11.65
C ASP A 198 20.59 5.17 -12.65
N SER A 199 20.99 6.24 -13.34
CA SER A 199 20.13 7.01 -14.26
C SER A 199 18.92 7.70 -13.62
N SER A 200 18.93 7.94 -12.30
CA SER A 200 18.01 8.83 -11.57
C SER A 200 18.69 10.18 -11.25
N PRO A 201 17.95 11.31 -11.12
CA PRO A 201 18.56 12.62 -10.82
C PRO A 201 18.98 12.79 -9.35
N ILE A 202 18.56 11.89 -8.44
CA ILE A 202 18.91 11.97 -7.01
C ILE A 202 20.43 12.02 -6.81
N SER A 203 20.87 13.00 -6.01
CA SER A 203 22.29 13.24 -5.75
C SER A 203 22.85 12.33 -4.65
N ASN A 204 24.18 12.11 -4.65
CA ASN A 204 24.87 11.40 -3.57
C ASN A 204 24.74 12.06 -2.18
N ALA A 205 24.29 13.33 -2.10
CA ALA A 205 24.01 13.97 -0.81
C ALA A 205 22.72 13.44 -0.18
N ASN A 206 21.77 13.01 -1.02
CA ASN A 206 20.40 12.64 -0.67
C ASN A 206 20.21 11.11 -0.56
N ILE A 207 21.27 10.30 -0.65
CA ILE A 207 21.18 8.85 -0.48
C ILE A 207 21.89 8.38 0.80
N PRO A 208 21.49 7.21 1.36
CA PRO A 208 22.12 6.65 2.55
C PRO A 208 23.62 6.49 2.37
N ILE A 209 24.40 6.72 3.44
CA ILE A 209 25.87 6.73 3.36
C ILE A 209 26.45 5.41 2.84
N LYS A 210 25.74 4.29 3.09
CA LYS A 210 26.12 2.94 2.64
C LYS A 210 25.90 2.72 1.15
N PHE A 211 25.04 3.51 0.50
CA PHE A 211 24.64 3.36 -0.91
C PHE A 211 25.38 4.32 -1.85
N LYS A 212 26.22 5.20 -1.29
CA LYS A 212 27.10 6.11 -2.05
C LYS A 212 28.25 5.35 -2.70
#